data_AF-A0A4Q3S1Q1-F1
#
_entry.id   AF-A0A4Q3S1Q1-F1
#
_cell.length_a   1.000
_cell.length_b   1.000
_cell.length_c   1.000
_cell.angle_alpha   90.00
_cell.angle_beta   90.00
_cell.angle_gamma   90.00
#
_symmetry.space_group_name_H-M   'P 1'
#
loop_
_entity.id
_entity.type
_entity.pdbx_description
1 polymer ?
#
loop_
_entity_poly.entity_id
_entity_poly.type
_entity_poly.pdbx_seq_one_letter_code
_entity_poly.pdbx_strand_id
1 'polypeptide(L)'
;MRLTVPDKKILLQIAARINSDLSQNHTIPELAAMAGMSASRFKTGFHLLFGEPVHRYTMHKQMELAYELIQQDEHTLAQIASLCGYRHTTNFIKAFKKRYGITPGRAKPR
;
A
#
# COMPACT_ATOMS: atom_id res chain seq x y z
N MET A 1 -0.91 -24.34 -5.13
CA MET A 1 -2.16 -23.84 -4.50
C MET A 1 -3.10 -23.37 -5.61
N ARG A 2 -4.39 -23.74 -5.58
CA ARG A 2 -5.41 -23.26 -6.53
C ARG A 2 -6.34 -22.28 -5.83
N LEU A 3 -6.55 -21.09 -6.41
CA LEU A 3 -7.52 -20.11 -5.92
C LEU A 3 -8.90 -20.43 -6.48
N THR A 4 -9.88 -20.61 -5.60
CA THR A 4 -11.29 -20.72 -5.97
C THR A 4 -11.89 -19.35 -6.29
N VAL A 5 -13.07 -19.30 -6.90
CA VAL A 5 -13.79 -18.04 -7.15
C VAL A 5 -14.08 -17.28 -5.82
N PRO A 6 -14.56 -17.95 -4.74
CA PRO A 6 -14.69 -17.30 -3.44
C PRO A 6 -13.37 -16.73 -2.90
N ASP A 7 -12.25 -17.48 -3.00
CA ASP A 7 -10.95 -16.98 -2.54
C ASP A 7 -10.57 -15.67 -3.24
N LYS A 8 -10.75 -15.59 -4.56
CA LYS A 8 -10.45 -14.38 -5.33
C LYS A 8 -11.30 -13.20 -4.87
N LYS A 9 -12.61 -13.42 -4.65
CA LYS A 9 -13.52 -12.38 -4.16
C LYS A 9 -13.07 -11.83 -2.79
N ILE A 10 -12.70 -12.72 -1.87
CA ILE A 10 -12.22 -12.32 -0.53
C ILE A 10 -10.91 -11.51 -0.66
N LEU A 11 -9.95 -11.97 -1.46
CA LEU A 11 -8.68 -11.26 -1.65
C LEU A 11 -8.87 -9.86 -2.28
N LEU A 12 -9.82 -9.72 -3.21
CA LEU A 12 -10.21 -8.41 -3.77
C LEU A 12 -10.83 -7.50 -2.70
N GLN A 13 -11.67 -8.03 -1.81
CA GLN A 13 -12.23 -7.26 -0.70
C GLN A 13 -11.15 -6.80 0.28
N ILE A 14 -10.16 -7.64 0.57
CA ILE A 14 -9.01 -7.27 1.41
C ILE A 14 -8.18 -6.17 0.74
N ALA A 15 -7.92 -6.27 -0.56
CA ALA A 15 -7.23 -5.20 -1.28
C ALA A 15 -8.02 -3.88 -1.28
N ALA A 16 -9.34 -3.94 -1.45
CA ALA A 16 -10.20 -2.76 -1.34
C ALA A 16 -10.16 -2.15 0.08
N ARG A 17 -10.12 -3.00 1.12
CA ARG A 17 -9.95 -2.53 2.51
C ARG A 17 -8.62 -1.83 2.71
N ILE A 18 -7.51 -2.41 2.23
CA ILE A 18 -6.19 -1.76 2.29
C ILE A 18 -6.23 -0.40 1.56
N ASN A 19 -6.85 -0.33 0.38
CA ASN A 19 -6.92 0.90 -0.39
C ASN A 19 -7.80 1.98 0.27
N SER A 20 -8.75 1.59 1.14
CA SER A 20 -9.64 2.54 1.82
C SER A 20 -8.97 3.35 2.92
N ASP A 21 -7.87 2.83 3.49
CA ASP A 21 -7.03 3.55 4.45
C ASP A 21 -5.58 3.11 4.31
N LEU A 22 -4.83 3.81 3.46
CA LEU A 22 -3.40 3.56 3.25
C LEU A 22 -2.52 4.10 4.38
N SER A 23 -3.10 4.87 5.30
CA SER A 23 -2.40 5.31 6.52
C SER A 23 -2.32 4.18 7.55
N GLN A 24 -3.25 3.23 7.49
CA GLN A 24 -3.32 2.09 8.38
C GLN A 24 -2.40 0.96 7.92
N ASN A 25 -1.33 0.72 8.68
CA ASN A 25 -0.41 -0.39 8.43
C ASN A 25 -0.97 -1.69 9.01
N HIS A 26 -1.61 -2.50 8.18
CA HIS A 26 -2.05 -3.84 8.56
C HIS A 26 -0.90 -4.85 8.55
N THR A 27 -0.92 -5.74 9.54
CA THR A 27 -0.02 -6.90 9.59
C THR A 27 -0.59 -8.07 8.77
N ILE A 28 0.28 -8.98 8.32
CA ILE A 28 -0.16 -10.20 7.63
C ILE A 28 -1.17 -11.02 8.45
N PRO A 29 -0.98 -11.26 9.76
CA PRO A 29 -1.96 -11.97 10.57
C PRO A 29 -3.34 -11.31 10.59
N GLU A 30 -3.41 -9.98 10.69
CA GLU A 30 -4.68 -9.24 10.66
C GLU A 30 -5.41 -9.41 9.33
N LEU A 31 -4.69 -9.22 8.21
CA LEU A 31 -5.27 -9.37 6.88
C LEU A 31 -5.73 -10.82 6.61
N ALA A 32 -4.94 -11.79 7.06
CA ALA A 32 -5.29 -13.20 6.94
C ALA A 32 -6.53 -13.55 7.77
N ALA A 33 -6.63 -13.03 9.00
CA ALA A 33 -7.79 -13.20 9.86
C ALA A 33 -9.04 -12.57 9.23
N MET A 34 -8.95 -11.34 8.70
CA MET A 34 -10.04 -10.69 7.96
C MET A 34 -10.46 -11.50 6.73
N ALA A 35 -9.53 -12.18 6.07
CA ALA A 35 -9.80 -13.04 4.93
C ALA A 35 -10.36 -14.43 5.31
N GLY A 36 -10.42 -14.79 6.59
CA GLY A 36 -10.75 -16.15 7.03
C GLY A 36 -9.73 -17.18 6.54
N MET A 37 -8.47 -16.80 6.40
CA MET A 37 -7.38 -17.65 5.88
C MET A 37 -6.23 -17.77 6.88
N SER A 38 -5.46 -18.85 6.78
CA SER A 38 -4.15 -18.89 7.43
C SER A 38 -3.19 -17.89 6.77
N ALA A 39 -2.22 -17.36 7.52
CA ALA A 39 -1.24 -16.40 7.00
C ALA A 39 -0.47 -16.93 5.77
N SER A 40 -0.19 -18.24 5.73
CA SER A 40 0.49 -18.87 4.58
C SER A 40 -0.40 -18.89 3.33
N ARG A 41 -1.67 -19.31 3.48
CA ARG A 41 -2.65 -19.33 2.40
C ARG A 41 -2.93 -17.91 1.89
N PHE A 42 -3.08 -16.95 2.80
CA PHE A 42 -3.30 -15.55 2.45
C PHE A 42 -2.13 -14.98 1.63
N LYS A 43 -0.88 -15.11 2.12
CA LYS A 43 0.30 -14.60 1.38
C LYS A 43 0.40 -15.21 -0.02
N THR A 44 0.26 -16.52 -0.12
CA THR A 44 0.36 -17.24 -1.40
C THR A 44 -0.78 -16.85 -2.34
N GLY A 45 -2.00 -16.77 -1.82
CA GLY A 45 -3.18 -16.39 -2.60
C GLY A 45 -3.14 -14.95 -3.07
N PHE A 46 -2.75 -14.02 -2.20
CA PHE A 46 -2.61 -12.62 -2.55
C PHE A 46 -1.56 -12.44 -3.65
N HIS A 47 -0.39 -13.08 -3.50
CA HIS A 47 0.66 -13.03 -4.52
C HIS A 47 0.21 -13.63 -5.86
N LEU A 48 -0.48 -14.76 -5.84
CA LEU A 48 -1.03 -15.38 -7.06
C LEU A 48 -2.07 -14.50 -7.77
N LEU A 49 -2.84 -13.71 -7.02
CA LEU A 49 -3.89 -12.87 -7.59
C LEU A 49 -3.35 -11.52 -8.09
N PHE A 50 -2.46 -10.88 -7.33
CA PHE A 50 -1.96 -9.53 -7.61
C PHE A 50 -0.56 -9.49 -8.24
N GLY A 51 0.11 -10.64 -8.37
CA GLY A 51 1.47 -10.75 -8.90
C GLY A 51 2.57 -10.32 -7.93
N GLU A 52 2.22 -9.84 -6.73
CA GLU A 52 3.19 -9.36 -5.74
C GLU A 52 2.74 -9.61 -4.29
N PRO A 53 3.68 -9.68 -3.33
CA PRO A 53 3.33 -9.76 -1.92
C PRO A 53 2.52 -8.53 -1.47
N VAL A 54 1.57 -8.74 -0.57
CA VAL A 54 0.68 -7.67 -0.07
C VAL A 54 1.42 -6.44 0.47
N HIS A 55 2.58 -6.60 1.11
CA HIS A 55 3.37 -5.46 1.59
C HIS A 55 3.88 -4.58 0.43
N ARG A 56 4.27 -5.18 -0.71
CA ARG A 56 4.70 -4.42 -1.89
C ARG A 56 3.52 -3.73 -2.55
N TYR A 57 2.40 -4.44 -2.66
CA TYR A 57 1.14 -3.89 -3.14
C TYR A 57 0.74 -2.64 -2.33
N THR A 58 0.71 -2.74 -0.99
CA THR A 58 0.39 -1.61 -0.11
C THR A 58 1.38 -0.45 -0.31
N MET A 59 2.68 -0.73 -0.36
CA MET A 59 3.69 0.31 -0.60
C MET A 59 3.51 1.00 -1.96
N HIS A 60 3.16 0.26 -3.02
CA HIS A 60 2.88 0.85 -4.32
C HIS A 60 1.68 1.79 -4.25
N LYS A 61 0.58 1.35 -3.62
CA LYS A 61 -0.62 2.18 -3.42
C LYS A 61 -0.35 3.43 -2.58
N GLN A 62 0.44 3.29 -1.50
CA GLN A 62 0.90 4.44 -0.71
C GLN A 62 1.70 5.44 -1.55
N MET A 63 2.57 4.97 -2.46
CA MET A 63 3.35 5.85 -3.33
C MET A 63 2.54 6.46 -4.47
N GLU A 64 1.51 5.79 -4.96
CA GLU A 64 0.54 6.36 -5.92
C GLU A 64 -0.20 7.53 -5.25
N LEU A 65 -0.80 7.30 -4.07
CA LEU A 65 -1.44 8.35 -3.27
C LEU A 65 -0.48 9.50 -2.96
N ALA A 66 0.75 9.20 -2.56
CA ALA A 66 1.76 10.22 -2.28
C ALA A 66 2.00 11.14 -3.48
N TYR A 67 2.08 10.57 -4.69
CA TYR A 67 2.31 11.34 -5.90
C TYR A 67 1.13 12.29 -6.15
N GLU A 68 -0.10 11.80 -6.04
CA GLU A 68 -1.33 12.58 -6.17
C GLU A 68 -1.38 13.74 -5.17
N LEU A 69 -1.13 13.48 -3.88
CA LEU A 69 -1.13 14.51 -2.83
C LEU A 69 -0.02 15.55 -3.03
N ILE A 70 1.13 15.15 -3.59
CA ILE A 70 2.21 16.09 -3.93
C ILE A 70 1.81 17.00 -5.10
N GLN A 71 1.07 16.49 -6.09
CA GLN A 71 0.58 17.29 -7.21
C GLN A 71 -0.47 18.32 -6.79
N GLN A 72 -1.25 18.02 -5.75
CA GLN A 72 -2.25 18.96 -5.21
C GLN A 72 -1.60 20.13 -4.46
N ASP A 73 -0.41 19.94 -3.90
CA ASP A 73 0.35 20.93 -3.12
C ASP A 73 -0.37 21.51 -1.88
N GLU A 74 -1.42 20.84 -1.40
CA GLU A 74 -2.21 21.27 -0.22
C GLU A 74 -1.61 20.79 1.11
N HIS A 75 -0.67 19.83 1.06
CA HIS A 75 -0.13 19.15 2.23
C HIS A 75 1.39 19.30 2.34
N THR A 76 1.90 19.42 3.56
CA THR A 76 3.33 19.33 3.85
C THR A 76 3.83 17.90 3.65
N LEU A 77 5.13 17.72 3.40
CA LEU A 77 5.72 16.36 3.25
C LEU A 77 5.51 15.48 4.49
N ALA A 78 5.44 16.06 5.69
CA ALA A 78 5.17 15.33 6.92
C ALA A 78 3.71 14.83 6.97
N GLN A 79 2.74 15.67 6.56
CA GLN A 79 1.34 15.26 6.45
C GLN A 79 1.15 14.18 5.40
N ILE A 80 1.77 14.33 4.22
CA ILE A 80 1.72 13.33 3.15
C ILE A 80 2.32 12.00 3.62
N ALA A 81 3.46 12.03 4.30
CA ALA A 81 4.05 10.83 4.89
C ALA A 81 3.07 10.14 5.86
N SER A 82 2.41 10.90 6.74
CA SER A 82 1.40 10.35 7.67
C SER A 82 0.21 9.74 6.93
N LEU A 83 -0.35 10.43 5.94
CA LEU A 83 -1.48 9.95 5.13
C LEU A 83 -1.13 8.68 4.34
N CYS A 84 0.14 8.53 3.96
CA CYS A 84 0.64 7.35 3.27
C CYS A 84 1.15 6.26 4.23
N GLY A 85 0.90 6.36 5.54
CA GLY A 85 1.23 5.32 6.52
C GLY A 85 2.70 5.30 6.98
N TYR A 86 3.46 6.35 6.72
CA TYR A 86 4.84 6.49 7.16
C TYR A 86 4.94 7.30 8.45
N ARG A 87 5.42 6.64 9.52
CA ARG A 87 5.73 7.30 10.80
C ARG A 87 6.84 8.35 10.68
N HIS A 88 7.78 8.16 9.76
CA HIS A 88 8.95 9.01 9.60
C HIS A 88 9.04 9.54 8.17
N THR A 89 9.02 10.86 8.01
CA THR A 89 9.14 11.56 6.72
C THR A 89 10.41 11.17 5.96
N THR A 90 11.50 10.87 6.66
CA THR A 90 12.76 10.42 6.03
C THR A 90 12.63 9.07 5.32
N ASN A 91 11.87 8.12 5.89
CA ASN A 91 11.60 6.83 5.27
C ASN A 91 10.67 6.98 4.07
N PHE A 92 9.66 7.84 4.19
CA PHE A 92 8.79 8.22 3.08
C PHE A 92 9.59 8.79 1.89
N ILE A 93 10.45 9.78 2.12
CA ILE A 93 11.27 10.40 1.07
C ILE A 93 12.15 9.36 0.37
N LYS A 94 12.77 8.45 1.13
CA LYS A 94 13.58 7.36 0.56
C LYS A 94 12.74 6.41 -0.30
N ALA A 95 11.55 6.03 0.16
CA ALA A 95 10.64 5.16 -0.58
C ALA A 95 10.15 5.83 -1.87
N PHE A 96 9.73 7.10 -1.79
CA PHE A 96 9.28 7.87 -2.93
C PHE A 96 10.38 8.01 -3.99
N LYS A 97 11.59 8.39 -3.57
CA LYS A 97 12.75 8.49 -4.48
C LYS A 97 13.08 7.14 -5.12
N LYS A 98 12.98 6.04 -4.37
CA LYS A 98 13.20 4.69 -4.91
C LYS A 98 12.17 4.34 -5.99
N ARG A 99 10.91 4.77 -5.83
CA ARG A 99 9.83 4.49 -6.78
C ARG A 99 9.87 5.37 -8.03
N TYR A 100 10.09 6.69 -7.87
CA TYR A 100 9.94 7.68 -8.94
C TYR A 100 11.26 8.30 -9.43
N GLY A 101 12.40 7.97 -8.82
CA GLY A 101 13.72 8.49 -9.20
C GLY A 101 14.01 9.93 -8.74
N ILE A 102 13.00 10.67 -8.27
CA ILE A 102 13.11 12.05 -7.79
C ILE A 102 12.61 12.19 -6.36
N THR A 103 13.02 13.27 -5.67
CA THR A 103 12.51 13.55 -4.32
C THR A 103 11.10 14.13 -4.38
N PRO A 104 10.27 13.96 -3.33
CA PRO A 104 8.94 14.57 -3.25
C PRO A 104 8.95 16.09 -3.53
N GLY A 105 9.93 16.82 -2.97
CA GLY A 105 10.05 18.27 -3.19
C GLY A 105 10.35 18.66 -4.64
N ARG A 106 11.00 17.79 -5.42
CA ARG A 106 11.20 18.01 -6.86
C ARG A 106 9.97 17.64 -7.71
N ALA A 107 9.08 16.82 -7.17
CA ALA A 107 7.87 16.41 -7.86
C ALA A 107 6.72 17.41 -7.69
N LYS A 108 6.85 18.39 -6.79
CA LYS A 108 5.83 19.45 -6.62
C LYS A 108 5.59 20.22 -7.92
N PRO A 109 4.35 20.65 -8.19
CA PRO A 109 4.07 21.56 -9.30
C PRO A 109 4.83 22.88 -9.11
N ARG A 110 5.10 23.57 -10.22
CA ARG A 110 5.77 24.89 -10.21
C ARG A 110 4.78 26.01 -9.96
#